data_AF-A0A5C1M6W6-F1
#
_entry.id   AF-A0A5C1M6W6-F1
#
_cell.length_a   1.000
_cell.length_b   1.000
_cell.length_c   1.000
_cell.angle_alpha   90.00
_cell.angle_beta   90.00
_cell.angle_gamma   90.00
#
_symmetry.space_group_name_H-M   'P 1'
#
loop_
_entity.id
_entity.type
_entity.pdbx_description
1 polymer ?
#
loop_
_entity_poly.entity_id
_entity_poly.type
_entity_poly.pdbx_seq_one_letter_code
_entity_poly.pdbx_strand_id
1 'polypeptide(L)'
;MNVIKGLVLLGMVLALSACGSGDYGSSSSTVVSGVASAGIISGGTVKAFVAYSSANEVKKQLGSTGTTDANGVYKIDIGSYAGPVIVEVTGGSYTDEATGNTGQSIPTAAPLRAAVNASSGALSVAVTPLTELALRLAKTAGNKLTKTNIDAANSMISQLFKMDIIATLPVAPTATAFSAATQAQKDYALALAAISQFMKTNSSTDLSAQLEVLIGGISLTSGMSTGTTSNLTTALSAFLAADTTLNQTGVTSLYDTGLQNMGTTTMTLTLALSGTNVASVKAIQATINLPTGIKVRAHAITSGEPLDGVLTPLAGGTSPLLNGSYTSSTTPATLKLNFATTANLVAGNIISVTFDVTPGTATPSASDFSLTGIVLIDATAADVSGATLSVSKLAAP
;
A
#
# COMPACT_ATOMS: atom_id res chain seq x y z
N MET A 1 -50.48 -51.56 -8.37
CA MET A 1 -49.18 -51.01 -7.94
C MET A 1 -48.54 -50.34 -9.14
N ASN A 2 -48.71 -49.02 -9.23
CA ASN A 2 -47.86 -47.97 -9.82
C ASN A 2 -47.05 -48.30 -11.10
N VAL A 3 -47.49 -47.87 -12.30
CA VAL A 3 -47.29 -46.56 -13.00
C VAL A 3 -45.85 -46.39 -13.58
N ILE A 4 -45.52 -45.89 -14.79
CA ILE A 4 -46.18 -44.99 -15.77
C ILE A 4 -45.30 -44.78 -17.04
N LYS A 5 -45.93 -44.55 -18.21
CA LYS A 5 -45.62 -43.70 -19.42
C LYS A 5 -44.20 -43.73 -20.05
N GLY A 6 -43.97 -43.67 -21.37
CA GLY A 6 -44.79 -43.23 -22.49
C GLY A 6 -44.15 -42.02 -23.20
N LEU A 7 -43.87 -42.17 -24.51
CA LEU A 7 -43.73 -41.15 -25.57
C LEU A 7 -42.37 -40.41 -25.75
N VAL A 8 -41.85 -40.36 -26.99
CA VAL A 8 -41.74 -39.15 -27.84
C VAL A 8 -41.19 -39.52 -29.24
N LEU A 9 -41.91 -39.08 -30.26
CA LEU A 9 -41.61 -39.07 -31.70
C LEU A 9 -41.45 -37.59 -32.13
N LEU A 10 -40.91 -37.38 -33.35
CA LEU A 10 -40.97 -36.15 -34.17
C LEU A 10 -39.77 -35.19 -34.00
N GLY A 11 -39.10 -34.67 -35.02
CA GLY A 11 -39.38 -34.58 -36.45
C GLY A 11 -38.95 -33.19 -36.94
N MET A 12 -38.00 -33.19 -37.88
CA MET A 12 -37.25 -32.12 -38.54
C MET A 12 -38.04 -30.87 -39.00
N VAL A 13 -37.48 -29.66 -38.76
CA VAL A 13 -37.81 -28.40 -39.46
C VAL A 13 -36.51 -27.61 -39.72
N LEU A 14 -36.30 -27.25 -40.99
CA LEU A 14 -35.28 -26.31 -41.48
C LEU A 14 -35.90 -24.91 -41.60
N ALA A 15 -35.23 -23.88 -41.08
CA ALA A 15 -35.46 -22.48 -41.44
C ALA A 15 -34.16 -21.66 -41.31
N LEU A 16 -33.96 -20.74 -42.25
CA LEU A 16 -32.76 -19.93 -42.47
C LEU A 16 -32.55 -18.87 -41.38
N SER A 17 -31.29 -18.67 -40.97
CA SER A 17 -30.81 -17.42 -40.36
C SER A 17 -29.41 -17.08 -40.86
N ALA A 18 -29.34 -16.45 -42.04
CA ALA A 18 -28.19 -15.65 -42.45
C ALA A 18 -28.47 -14.20 -42.03
N CYS A 19 -28.05 -13.83 -40.83
CA CYS A 19 -27.91 -12.43 -40.42
C CYS A 19 -26.43 -12.21 -40.13
N GLY A 20 -25.81 -11.30 -40.90
CA GLY A 20 -24.41 -10.94 -40.76
C GLY A 20 -24.10 -10.51 -39.35
N SER A 21 -23.17 -11.22 -38.71
CA SER A 21 -22.51 -10.79 -37.48
C SER A 21 -21.59 -9.62 -37.85
N GLY A 22 -22.13 -8.41 -37.84
CA GLY A 22 -21.32 -7.22 -37.65
C GLY A 22 -20.68 -7.34 -36.28
N ASP A 23 -19.37 -7.61 -36.25
CA ASP A 23 -18.54 -7.38 -35.09
C ASP A 23 -18.58 -5.88 -34.80
N TYR A 24 -19.61 -5.45 -34.08
CA TYR A 24 -19.54 -4.23 -33.32
C TYR A 24 -18.49 -4.52 -32.25
N GLY A 25 -17.25 -4.14 -32.54
CA GLY A 25 -16.18 -4.07 -31.55
C GLY A 25 -16.73 -3.27 -30.39
N SER A 26 -17.21 -3.98 -29.37
CA SER A 26 -17.74 -3.41 -28.15
C SER A 26 -16.54 -2.77 -27.49
N SER A 27 -16.31 -1.49 -27.77
CA SER A 27 -15.30 -0.70 -27.09
C SER A 27 -15.66 -0.79 -25.61
N SER A 28 -14.94 -1.64 -24.88
CA SER A 28 -15.25 -1.96 -23.50
C SER A 28 -15.24 -0.67 -22.71
N SER A 29 -16.40 -0.28 -22.18
CA SER A 29 -16.50 0.93 -21.38
C SER A 29 -15.63 0.82 -20.14
N THR A 30 -15.04 1.93 -19.72
CA THR A 30 -14.28 2.02 -18.49
C THR A 30 -15.24 2.36 -17.35
N VAL A 31 -15.36 1.43 -16.40
CA VAL A 31 -16.23 1.57 -15.23
C VAL A 31 -15.36 1.81 -14.02
N VAL A 32 -15.54 2.97 -13.39
CA VAL A 32 -14.84 3.34 -12.17
C VAL A 32 -15.74 3.05 -10.97
N SER A 33 -15.26 2.26 -10.04
CA SER A 33 -15.95 1.93 -8.79
C SER A 33 -15.00 2.03 -7.61
N GLY A 34 -15.53 2.18 -6.40
CA GLY A 34 -14.69 2.14 -5.20
C GLY A 34 -15.43 2.65 -3.98
N VAL A 35 -14.68 3.10 -2.97
CA VAL A 35 -15.21 3.59 -1.69
C VAL A 35 -14.75 5.02 -1.48
N ALA A 36 -15.68 5.90 -1.08
CA ALA A 36 -15.38 7.24 -0.60
C ALA A 36 -15.36 7.25 0.93
N SER A 37 -14.25 7.67 1.53
CA SER A 37 -14.08 7.61 2.98
C SER A 37 -13.17 8.72 3.54
N ALA A 38 -13.69 9.46 4.51
CA ALA A 38 -12.99 10.26 5.52
C ALA A 38 -13.67 10.02 6.88
N GLY A 39 -14.04 8.76 7.12
CA GLY A 39 -15.32 8.31 7.63
C GLY A 39 -16.19 7.88 6.45
N ILE A 40 -16.93 6.77 6.52
CA ILE A 40 -17.73 6.27 5.38
C ILE A 40 -18.68 7.39 4.89
N ILE A 41 -18.47 7.86 3.65
CA ILE A 41 -19.20 9.00 3.09
C ILE A 41 -20.47 8.49 2.41
N SER A 42 -21.63 8.68 3.04
CA SER A 42 -22.93 8.29 2.48
C SER A 42 -23.60 9.43 1.74
N GLY A 43 -24.17 9.17 0.56
CA GLY A 43 -24.90 10.18 -0.23
C GLY A 43 -24.04 11.28 -0.85
N GLY A 44 -22.72 11.06 -0.96
CA GLY A 44 -21.80 11.95 -1.64
C GLY A 44 -22.01 11.92 -3.15
N THR A 45 -21.87 13.07 -3.82
CA THR A 45 -21.89 13.17 -5.28
C THR A 45 -20.52 12.82 -5.84
N VAL A 46 -20.47 11.92 -6.81
CA VAL A 46 -19.23 11.45 -7.45
C VAL A 46 -19.17 11.88 -8.91
N LYS A 47 -18.05 12.46 -9.33
CA LYS A 47 -17.78 12.84 -10.72
C LYS A 47 -16.36 12.43 -11.12
N ALA A 48 -16.17 12.08 -12.39
CA ALA A 48 -14.85 11.89 -12.97
C ALA A 48 -14.51 13.04 -13.91
N PHE A 49 -13.24 13.40 -13.98
CA PHE A 49 -12.72 14.45 -14.86
C PHE A 49 -11.45 14.00 -15.56
N VAL A 50 -11.18 14.57 -16.74
CA VAL A 50 -9.86 14.51 -17.37
C VAL A 50 -8.83 15.19 -16.44
N ALA A 51 -7.67 14.58 -16.24
CA ALA A 51 -6.61 15.22 -15.46
C ALA A 51 -6.00 16.41 -16.22
N TYR A 52 -5.73 17.50 -15.51
CA TYR A 52 -5.29 18.75 -16.13
C TYR A 52 -3.90 18.63 -16.77
N SER A 53 -3.81 18.94 -18.05
CA SER A 53 -2.59 19.09 -18.84
C SER A 53 -1.98 20.49 -18.74
N SER A 54 -2.68 21.46 -18.12
CA SER A 54 -2.16 22.78 -17.74
C SER A 54 -2.97 23.42 -16.60
N ALA A 55 -2.39 24.41 -15.90
CA ALA A 55 -3.05 25.13 -14.81
C ALA A 55 -4.34 25.89 -15.23
N ASN A 56 -4.49 26.18 -16.53
CA ASN A 56 -5.61 26.95 -17.08
C ASN A 56 -6.67 26.07 -17.75
N GLU A 57 -6.54 24.75 -17.66
CA GLU A 57 -7.46 23.84 -18.33
C GLU A 57 -8.80 23.74 -17.59
N VAL A 58 -9.90 23.89 -18.33
CA VAL A 58 -11.26 23.78 -17.79
C VAL A 58 -11.53 22.33 -17.40
N LYS A 59 -12.08 22.10 -16.20
CA LYS A 59 -12.57 20.78 -15.75
C LYS A 59 -13.52 20.19 -16.80
N LYS A 60 -13.09 19.12 -17.49
CA LYS A 60 -13.93 18.34 -18.40
C LYS A 60 -14.42 17.09 -17.71
N GLN A 61 -15.70 17.04 -17.38
CA GLN A 61 -16.32 15.86 -16.79
C GLN A 61 -16.31 14.70 -17.80
N LEU A 62 -16.02 13.50 -17.31
CA LEU A 62 -16.13 12.24 -18.01
C LEU A 62 -17.39 11.52 -17.52
N GLY A 63 -18.18 11.01 -18.46
CA GLY A 63 -19.35 10.19 -18.15
C GLY A 63 -20.40 10.88 -17.26
N SER A 64 -21.20 10.04 -16.62
CA SER A 64 -22.32 10.45 -15.76
C SER A 64 -21.87 10.75 -14.33
N THR A 65 -22.67 11.56 -13.62
CA THR A 65 -22.54 11.74 -12.17
C THR A 65 -23.08 10.51 -11.44
N GLY A 66 -22.36 10.04 -10.42
CA GLY A 66 -22.81 8.98 -9.51
C GLY A 66 -23.04 9.49 -8.09
N THR A 67 -23.43 8.57 -7.20
CA THR A 67 -23.59 8.82 -5.77
C THR A 67 -23.00 7.69 -4.95
N THR A 68 -22.51 7.98 -3.75
CA THR A 68 -22.10 6.95 -2.80
C THR A 68 -23.30 6.37 -2.04
N ASP A 69 -23.29 5.08 -1.78
CA ASP A 69 -24.28 4.40 -0.95
C ASP A 69 -23.97 4.54 0.56
N ALA A 70 -24.75 3.84 1.41
CA ALA A 70 -24.56 3.86 2.87
C ALA A 70 -23.20 3.30 3.34
N ASN A 71 -22.52 2.52 2.51
CA ASN A 71 -21.18 1.98 2.76
C ASN A 71 -20.09 2.80 2.06
N GLY A 72 -20.45 3.96 1.49
CA GLY A 72 -19.53 4.81 0.74
C GLY A 72 -19.17 4.27 -0.64
N VAL A 73 -19.79 3.17 -1.07
CA VAL A 73 -19.51 2.52 -2.35
C VAL A 73 -20.14 3.32 -3.48
N TYR A 74 -19.41 3.52 -4.56
CA TYR A 74 -19.90 4.20 -5.76
C TYR A 74 -19.50 3.46 -7.03
N LYS A 75 -20.19 3.80 -8.12
CA LYS A 75 -19.91 3.32 -9.47
C LYS A 75 -20.30 4.39 -10.49
N ILE A 76 -19.39 4.71 -11.41
CA ILE A 76 -19.61 5.61 -12.55
C ILE A 76 -19.01 5.00 -13.82
N ASP A 77 -19.63 5.27 -14.96
CA ASP A 77 -19.14 4.85 -16.27
C ASP A 77 -18.55 6.08 -16.98
N ILE A 78 -17.26 6.02 -17.35
CA ILE A 78 -16.54 7.12 -18.00
C ILE A 78 -16.40 6.92 -19.51
N GLY A 79 -17.13 5.97 -20.09
CA GLY A 79 -17.09 5.64 -21.51
C GLY A 79 -15.77 4.96 -21.89
N SER A 80 -15.36 5.08 -23.15
CA SER A 80 -14.11 4.52 -23.67
C SER A 80 -12.86 5.35 -23.32
N TYR A 81 -12.93 6.23 -22.32
CA TYR A 81 -11.79 7.08 -21.97
C TYR A 81 -10.65 6.24 -21.37
N ALA A 82 -9.44 6.52 -21.84
CA ALA A 82 -8.20 5.98 -21.32
C ALA A 82 -7.19 7.11 -21.12
N GLY A 83 -6.43 7.05 -20.03
CA GLY A 83 -5.48 8.08 -19.61
C GLY A 83 -5.73 8.58 -18.19
N PRO A 84 -5.01 9.63 -17.76
CA PRO A 84 -5.18 10.23 -16.45
C PRO A 84 -6.62 10.68 -16.17
N VAL A 85 -7.18 10.26 -15.04
CA VAL A 85 -8.52 10.60 -14.53
C VAL A 85 -8.41 11.11 -13.11
N ILE A 86 -9.22 12.12 -12.78
CA ILE A 86 -9.49 12.54 -11.41
C ILE A 86 -10.91 12.11 -11.05
N VAL A 87 -11.06 11.32 -10.00
CA VAL A 87 -12.36 11.04 -9.39
C VAL A 87 -12.55 11.99 -8.22
N GLU A 88 -13.71 12.62 -8.12
CA GLU A 88 -14.03 13.68 -7.17
C GLU A 88 -15.30 13.34 -6.41
N VAL A 89 -15.28 13.54 -5.08
CA VAL A 89 -16.43 13.40 -4.19
C VAL A 89 -16.70 14.73 -3.47
N THR A 90 -17.96 15.14 -3.44
CA THR A 90 -18.47 16.31 -2.70
C THR A 90 -19.78 15.98 -1.99
N GLY A 91 -20.13 16.74 -0.96
CA GLY A 91 -21.34 16.55 -0.18
C GLY A 91 -21.28 15.27 0.66
N GLY A 92 -22.42 14.60 0.74
CA GLY A 92 -22.58 13.41 1.58
C GLY A 92 -22.52 13.72 3.08
N SER A 93 -22.63 12.66 3.87
CA SER A 93 -22.55 12.70 5.32
C SER A 93 -21.64 11.58 5.81
N TYR A 94 -20.78 11.86 6.79
CA TYR A 94 -19.95 10.88 7.46
C TYR A 94 -19.85 11.16 8.97
N THR A 95 -19.38 10.15 9.70
CA THR A 95 -18.98 10.28 11.10
C THR A 95 -17.46 10.38 11.16
N ASP A 96 -16.95 11.44 11.75
CA ASP A 96 -15.51 11.63 11.95
C ASP A 96 -14.99 10.63 13.01
N GLU A 97 -13.96 9.87 12.66
CA GLU A 97 -13.47 8.75 13.45
C GLU A 97 -12.93 9.16 14.82
N ALA A 98 -12.22 10.29 14.90
CA ALA A 98 -11.54 10.71 16.12
C ALA A 98 -12.42 11.50 17.07
N THR A 99 -13.46 12.19 16.57
CA THR A 99 -14.37 13.01 17.39
C THR A 99 -15.72 12.35 17.61
N GLY A 100 -16.12 11.39 16.77
CA GLY A 100 -17.47 10.81 16.78
C GLY A 100 -18.55 11.77 16.27
N ASN A 101 -18.17 12.96 15.78
CA ASN A 101 -19.11 13.93 15.24
C ASN A 101 -19.74 13.37 13.96
N THR A 102 -21.06 13.24 13.98
CA THR A 102 -21.86 12.78 12.83
C THR A 102 -22.25 13.96 11.95
N GLY A 103 -22.73 13.69 10.73
CA GLY A 103 -23.26 14.74 9.85
C GLY A 103 -22.20 15.61 9.18
N GLN A 104 -20.91 15.22 9.26
CA GLN A 104 -19.84 15.94 8.57
C GLN A 104 -20.00 15.77 7.06
N SER A 105 -19.71 16.80 6.28
CA SER A 105 -19.91 16.80 4.83
C SER A 105 -18.70 17.33 4.09
N ILE A 106 -18.42 16.80 2.90
CA ILE A 106 -17.29 17.26 2.08
C ILE A 106 -17.69 18.55 1.35
N PRO A 107 -17.05 19.70 1.63
CA PRO A 107 -17.44 20.96 1.00
C PRO A 107 -17.22 20.95 -0.51
N THR A 108 -18.13 21.55 -1.28
CA THR A 108 -17.99 21.68 -2.73
C THR A 108 -16.77 22.52 -3.14
N ALA A 109 -16.39 23.49 -2.30
CA ALA A 109 -15.20 24.32 -2.50
C ALA A 109 -13.88 23.56 -2.25
N ALA A 110 -13.93 22.46 -1.51
CA ALA A 110 -12.77 21.67 -1.12
C ALA A 110 -13.09 20.16 -1.23
N PRO A 111 -13.27 19.65 -2.47
CA PRO A 111 -13.62 18.26 -2.69
C PRO A 111 -12.49 17.31 -2.27
N LEU A 112 -12.86 16.07 -1.93
CA LEU A 112 -11.90 14.96 -1.87
C LEU A 112 -11.75 14.34 -3.26
N ARG A 113 -10.52 14.06 -3.65
CA ARG A 113 -10.22 13.54 -4.98
C ARG A 113 -9.21 12.41 -4.93
N ALA A 114 -9.18 11.63 -6.01
CA ALA A 114 -8.15 10.64 -6.30
C ALA A 114 -7.73 10.78 -7.76
N ALA A 115 -6.43 10.64 -8.04
CA ALA A 115 -5.93 10.60 -9.41
C ALA A 115 -5.37 9.22 -9.74
N VAL A 116 -5.80 8.68 -10.87
CA VAL A 116 -5.39 7.36 -11.36
C VAL A 116 -5.25 7.38 -12.88
N ASN A 117 -4.56 6.38 -13.42
CA ASN A 117 -4.45 6.18 -14.85
C ASN A 117 -5.48 5.15 -15.29
N ALA A 118 -6.54 5.60 -15.96
CA ALA A 118 -7.58 4.73 -16.46
C ALA A 118 -7.10 3.96 -17.70
N SER A 119 -7.36 2.65 -17.71
CA SER A 119 -7.33 1.79 -18.88
C SER A 119 -8.75 1.28 -19.16
N SER A 120 -8.98 0.67 -20.32
CA SER A 120 -10.25 0.02 -20.63
C SER A 120 -10.64 -1.02 -19.57
N GLY A 121 -11.91 -1.04 -19.15
CA GLY A 121 -12.46 -2.04 -18.24
C GLY A 121 -12.77 -1.53 -16.82
N ALA A 122 -12.73 -2.42 -15.83
CA ALA A 122 -13.04 -2.09 -14.44
C ALA A 122 -11.83 -1.43 -13.74
N LEU A 123 -12.08 -0.29 -13.10
CA LEU A 123 -11.09 0.45 -12.33
C LEU A 123 -11.58 0.65 -10.90
N SER A 124 -10.78 0.21 -9.93
CA SER A 124 -11.07 0.41 -8.50
C SER A 124 -10.36 1.66 -7.99
N VAL A 125 -11.08 2.60 -7.36
CA VAL A 125 -10.52 3.87 -6.88
C VAL A 125 -11.11 4.26 -5.53
N ALA A 126 -10.26 4.33 -4.50
CA ALA A 126 -10.65 4.92 -3.22
C ALA A 126 -10.59 6.46 -3.31
N VAL A 127 -11.63 7.17 -2.86
CA VAL A 127 -11.61 8.64 -2.73
C VAL A 127 -11.54 9.00 -1.25
N THR A 128 -10.36 9.40 -0.80
CA THR A 128 -10.01 9.51 0.62
C THR A 128 -9.02 10.64 0.87
N PRO A 129 -8.81 11.06 2.13
CA PRO A 129 -7.71 11.95 2.51
C PRO A 129 -6.34 11.53 1.96
N LEU A 130 -6.01 10.23 1.92
CA LEU A 130 -4.73 9.75 1.39
C LEU A 130 -4.60 9.89 -0.13
N THR A 131 -5.66 9.59 -0.87
CA THR A 131 -5.66 9.76 -2.33
C THR A 131 -5.74 11.23 -2.74
N GLU A 132 -6.31 12.09 -1.89
CA GLU A 132 -6.25 13.54 -2.05
C GLU A 132 -4.84 14.07 -1.78
N LEU A 133 -4.15 13.58 -0.73
CA LEU A 133 -2.73 13.90 -0.49
C LEU A 133 -1.85 13.49 -1.69
N ALA A 134 -2.08 12.30 -2.26
CA ALA A 134 -1.35 11.86 -3.44
C ALA A 134 -1.61 12.78 -4.65
N LEU A 135 -2.86 13.19 -4.88
CA LEU A 135 -3.16 14.17 -5.93
C LEU A 135 -2.46 15.52 -5.68
N ARG A 136 -2.44 16.03 -4.44
CA ARG A 136 -1.74 17.27 -4.09
C ARG A 136 -0.24 17.14 -4.32
N LEU A 137 0.35 16.02 -3.93
CA LEU A 137 1.76 15.70 -4.18
C LEU A 137 2.09 15.63 -5.68
N ALA A 138 1.21 15.01 -6.49
CA ALA A 138 1.41 14.96 -7.95
C ALA A 138 1.49 16.35 -8.59
N LYS A 139 0.82 17.36 -8.00
CA LYS A 139 0.86 18.76 -8.47
C LYS A 139 2.15 19.48 -8.05
N THR A 140 2.87 19.02 -7.03
CA THR A 140 4.15 19.64 -6.64
C THR A 140 5.28 19.23 -7.60
N ALA A 141 5.14 18.08 -8.29
CA ALA A 141 6.05 17.60 -9.33
C ALA A 141 5.97 18.39 -10.65
N GLY A 142 5.06 19.35 -10.74
CA GLY A 142 4.82 20.20 -11.90
C GLY A 142 3.35 20.57 -12.01
N ASN A 143 3.05 21.71 -12.65
CA ASN A 143 1.68 22.23 -12.81
C ASN A 143 0.79 21.38 -13.75
N LYS A 144 1.14 20.11 -14.01
CA LYS A 144 0.46 19.17 -14.92
C LYS A 144 0.32 17.80 -14.24
N LEU A 145 -0.86 17.20 -14.37
CA LEU A 145 -1.12 15.85 -13.89
C LEU A 145 -0.87 14.83 -15.01
N THR A 146 0.40 14.49 -15.18
CA THR A 146 0.83 13.44 -16.12
C THR A 146 0.69 12.06 -15.49
N LYS A 147 0.64 11.01 -16.33
CA LYS A 147 0.69 9.61 -15.87
C LYS A 147 1.83 9.38 -14.87
N THR A 148 3.02 9.82 -15.22
CA THR A 148 4.24 9.66 -14.41
C THR A 148 4.13 10.34 -13.05
N ASN A 149 3.65 11.58 -12.99
CA ASN A 149 3.55 12.32 -11.72
C ASN A 149 2.45 11.73 -10.81
N ILE A 150 1.34 11.26 -11.39
CA ILE A 150 0.28 10.56 -10.66
C ILE A 150 0.83 9.25 -10.08
N ASP A 151 1.49 8.42 -10.89
CA ASP A 151 2.04 7.14 -10.44
C ASP A 151 3.10 7.35 -9.35
N ALA A 152 4.00 8.32 -9.53
CA ALA A 152 5.04 8.64 -8.55
C ALA A 152 4.45 9.09 -7.21
N ALA A 153 3.43 9.95 -7.23
CA ALA A 153 2.79 10.43 -6.01
C ALA A 153 1.97 9.35 -5.30
N ASN A 154 1.21 8.54 -6.05
CA ASN A 154 0.48 7.40 -5.50
C ASN A 154 1.44 6.39 -4.87
N SER A 155 2.55 6.09 -5.53
CA SER A 155 3.59 5.20 -5.01
C SER A 155 4.24 5.77 -3.75
N MET A 156 4.55 7.06 -3.73
CA MET A 156 5.13 7.73 -2.55
C MET A 156 4.19 7.66 -1.34
N ILE A 157 2.92 8.05 -1.49
CA ILE A 157 1.96 7.97 -0.37
C ILE A 157 1.75 6.51 0.05
N SER A 158 1.65 5.58 -0.90
CA SER A 158 1.55 4.15 -0.57
C SER A 158 2.71 3.64 0.27
N GLN A 159 3.94 4.02 -0.13
CA GLN A 159 5.15 3.67 0.59
C GLN A 159 5.20 4.26 2.00
N LEU A 160 4.83 5.53 2.14
CA LEU A 160 4.86 6.24 3.41
C LEU A 160 3.83 5.68 4.40
N PHE A 161 2.65 5.27 3.92
CA PHE A 161 1.62 4.66 4.76
C PHE A 161 1.66 3.13 4.78
N LYS A 162 2.65 2.51 4.13
CA LYS A 162 2.90 1.05 4.14
C LYS A 162 1.76 0.19 3.56
N MET A 163 0.85 0.77 2.77
CA MET A 163 -0.15 0.05 1.99
C MET A 163 -0.34 0.67 0.60
N ASP A 164 -0.83 -0.11 -0.36
CA ASP A 164 -1.20 0.42 -1.68
C ASP A 164 -2.54 1.16 -1.62
N ILE A 165 -2.52 2.50 -1.73
CA ILE A 165 -3.74 3.34 -1.65
C ILE A 165 -4.61 3.28 -2.91
N ILE A 166 -4.14 2.62 -3.98
CA ILE A 166 -4.85 2.48 -5.26
C ILE A 166 -5.48 1.08 -5.36
N ALA A 167 -4.72 0.03 -5.02
CA ALA A 167 -5.21 -1.34 -5.08
C ALA A 167 -6.06 -1.75 -3.85
N THR A 168 -5.99 -0.99 -2.75
CA THR A 168 -6.72 -1.29 -1.51
C THR A 168 -7.91 -0.34 -1.36
N LEU A 169 -9.07 -0.88 -1.01
CA LEU A 169 -10.22 -0.08 -0.60
C LEU A 169 -10.32 -0.05 0.94
N PRO A 170 -10.53 1.11 1.57
CA PRO A 170 -10.73 1.16 3.01
C PRO A 170 -12.05 0.47 3.41
N VAL A 171 -12.09 -0.01 4.64
CA VAL A 171 -13.32 -0.53 5.29
C VAL A 171 -13.76 0.41 6.39
N ALA A 172 -15.00 0.27 6.87
CA ALA A 172 -15.45 1.00 8.04
C ALA A 172 -14.60 0.66 9.27
N PRO A 173 -14.26 1.65 10.14
CA PRO A 173 -13.44 1.43 11.33
C PRO A 173 -14.25 0.80 12.48
N THR A 174 -14.87 -0.35 12.23
CA THR A 174 -15.66 -1.10 13.21
C THR A 174 -15.15 -2.53 13.34
N ALA A 175 -15.32 -3.15 14.50
CA ALA A 175 -14.88 -4.51 14.78
C ALA A 175 -15.46 -5.52 13.78
N THR A 176 -16.75 -5.37 13.42
CA THR A 176 -17.40 -6.22 12.43
C THR A 176 -16.72 -6.13 11.06
N ALA A 177 -16.50 -4.91 10.55
CA ALA A 177 -15.84 -4.72 9.26
C ALA A 177 -14.39 -5.19 9.28
N PHE A 178 -13.67 -4.95 10.39
CA PHE A 178 -12.28 -5.40 10.58
C PHE A 178 -12.18 -6.93 10.62
N SER A 179 -13.15 -7.63 11.22
CA SER A 179 -13.10 -9.10 11.31
C SER A 179 -13.03 -9.81 9.95
N ALA A 180 -13.62 -9.20 8.91
CA ALA A 180 -13.65 -9.74 7.54
C ALA A 180 -12.61 -9.10 6.60
N ALA A 181 -11.91 -8.07 7.04
CA ALA A 181 -10.98 -7.29 6.22
C ALA A 181 -9.57 -7.87 6.24
N THR A 182 -8.87 -7.73 5.11
CA THR A 182 -7.42 -7.97 5.03
C THR A 182 -6.66 -6.93 5.86
N GLN A 183 -5.40 -7.23 6.22
CA GLN A 183 -4.59 -6.30 7.02
C GLN A 183 -4.41 -4.94 6.33
N ALA A 184 -4.15 -4.92 5.01
CA ALA A 184 -4.00 -3.67 4.27
C ALA A 184 -5.27 -2.79 4.32
N GLN A 185 -6.46 -3.40 4.29
CA GLN A 185 -7.73 -2.67 4.40
C GLN A 185 -7.94 -2.07 5.80
N LYS A 186 -7.54 -2.81 6.85
CA LYS A 186 -7.54 -2.32 8.24
C LYS A 186 -6.56 -1.17 8.41
N ASP A 187 -5.34 -1.33 7.91
CA ASP A 187 -4.31 -0.30 7.97
C ASP A 187 -4.76 0.97 7.23
N TYR A 188 -5.45 0.83 6.09
CA TYR A 188 -5.98 1.99 5.38
C TYR A 188 -7.01 2.73 6.26
N ALA A 189 -7.99 2.02 6.83
CA ALA A 189 -8.98 2.62 7.73
C ALA A 189 -8.31 3.31 8.94
N LEU A 190 -7.30 2.69 9.55
CA LEU A 190 -6.54 3.27 10.67
C LEU A 190 -5.72 4.49 10.26
N ALA A 191 -5.15 4.51 9.05
CA ALA A 191 -4.44 5.67 8.52
C ALA A 191 -5.39 6.87 8.30
N LEU A 192 -6.64 6.63 7.89
CA LEU A 192 -7.66 7.68 7.80
C LEU A 192 -8.05 8.20 9.17
N ALA A 193 -8.25 7.30 10.14
CA ALA A 193 -8.51 7.67 11.52
C ALA A 193 -7.35 8.47 12.15
N ALA A 194 -6.10 8.16 11.79
CA ALA A 194 -4.93 8.94 12.21
C ALA A 194 -4.97 10.38 11.67
N ILE A 195 -5.42 10.59 10.43
CA ILE A 195 -5.61 11.94 9.87
C ILE A 195 -6.73 12.66 10.63
N SER A 196 -7.88 12.01 10.87
CA SER A 196 -8.96 12.58 11.69
C SER A 196 -8.47 12.98 13.09
N GLN A 197 -7.68 12.12 13.74
CA GLN A 197 -7.10 12.40 15.06
C GLN A 197 -6.04 13.51 15.01
N PHE A 198 -5.27 13.62 13.93
CA PHE A 198 -4.36 14.76 13.70
C PHE A 198 -5.14 16.08 13.59
N MET A 199 -6.27 16.09 12.88
CA MET A 199 -7.15 17.26 12.80
C MET A 199 -7.69 17.66 14.17
N LYS A 200 -8.16 16.69 14.95
CA LYS A 200 -8.62 16.88 16.34
C LYS A 200 -7.53 17.45 17.23
N THR A 201 -6.31 16.91 17.17
CA THR A 201 -5.15 17.42 17.93
C THR A 201 -4.82 18.87 17.57
N ASN A 202 -4.98 19.25 16.30
CA ASN A 202 -4.81 20.63 15.84
C ASN A 202 -6.05 21.51 16.05
N SER A 203 -7.10 21.01 16.72
CA SER A 203 -8.36 21.71 16.95
C SER A 203 -9.00 22.26 15.66
N SER A 204 -8.86 21.53 14.55
CA SER A 204 -9.33 21.94 13.22
C SER A 204 -10.43 21.01 12.72
N THR A 205 -11.47 21.59 12.13
CA THR A 205 -12.52 20.85 11.39
C THR A 205 -12.35 20.95 9.87
N ASP A 206 -11.43 21.80 9.39
CA ASP A 206 -11.13 21.94 7.97
C ASP A 206 -10.13 20.86 7.52
N LEU A 207 -10.66 19.77 6.95
CA LEU A 207 -9.86 18.68 6.41
C LEU A 207 -8.90 19.19 5.32
N SER A 208 -9.33 20.08 4.45
CA SER A 208 -8.50 20.55 3.35
C SER A 208 -7.30 21.36 3.85
N ALA A 209 -7.49 22.22 4.85
CA ALA A 209 -6.39 22.95 5.48
C ALA A 209 -5.39 22.01 6.17
N GLN A 210 -5.88 20.95 6.84
CA GLN A 210 -5.00 20.00 7.51
C GLN A 210 -4.24 19.11 6.50
N LEU A 211 -4.84 18.78 5.37
CA LEU A 211 -4.12 18.13 4.28
C LEU A 211 -3.03 19.04 3.67
N GLU A 212 -3.21 20.36 3.64
CA GLU A 212 -2.15 21.31 3.25
C GLU A 212 -0.98 21.32 4.27
N VAL A 213 -1.28 21.19 5.56
CA VAL A 213 -0.23 21.05 6.59
C VAL A 213 0.57 19.76 6.40
N LEU A 214 -0.11 18.64 6.15
CA LEU A 214 0.53 17.34 5.94
C LEU A 214 1.40 17.32 4.68
N ILE A 215 0.88 17.81 3.55
CA ILE A 215 1.65 17.83 2.29
C ILE A 215 2.88 18.73 2.38
N GLY A 216 2.83 19.81 3.17
CA GLY A 216 4.00 20.67 3.42
C GLY A 216 5.21 19.94 4.03
N GLY A 217 4.99 18.78 4.65
CA GLY A 217 6.05 17.91 5.15
C GLY A 217 6.23 16.61 4.40
N ILE A 218 5.73 16.49 3.16
CA ILE A 218 5.92 15.32 2.28
C ILE A 218 6.50 15.78 0.95
N SER A 219 7.54 15.09 0.46
CA SER A 219 8.13 15.34 -0.86
C SER A 219 8.37 14.03 -1.62
N LEU A 220 8.44 14.12 -2.95
CA LEU A 220 8.72 12.97 -3.81
C LEU A 220 10.16 12.45 -3.71
N THR A 221 11.10 13.26 -3.20
CA THR A 221 12.53 12.90 -3.17
C THR A 221 13.01 12.53 -1.78
N SER A 222 12.44 13.13 -0.75
CA SER A 222 12.84 12.94 0.65
C SER A 222 11.82 12.18 1.50
N GLY A 223 10.66 11.83 0.93
CA GLY A 223 9.56 11.22 1.67
C GLY A 223 8.93 12.19 2.67
N MET A 224 8.52 11.67 3.82
CA MET A 224 7.88 12.43 4.89
C MET A 224 8.93 13.04 5.83
N SER A 225 8.69 14.23 6.34
CA SER A 225 9.53 14.89 7.34
C SER A 225 9.41 14.21 8.71
N THR A 226 10.42 14.42 9.57
CA THR A 226 10.41 13.92 10.96
C THR A 226 9.22 14.48 11.74
N GLY A 227 8.90 15.77 11.57
CA GLY A 227 7.77 16.41 12.24
C GLY A 227 6.42 15.83 11.82
N THR A 228 6.18 15.72 10.51
CA THR A 228 4.93 15.12 9.99
C THR A 228 4.78 13.65 10.41
N THR A 229 5.88 12.89 10.38
CA THR A 229 5.90 11.48 10.81
C THR A 229 5.59 11.36 12.30
N SER A 230 6.20 12.19 13.14
CA SER A 230 5.90 12.21 14.58
C SER A 230 4.43 12.56 14.82
N ASN A 231 3.92 13.60 14.16
CA ASN A 231 2.55 14.04 14.35
C ASN A 231 1.53 12.95 13.97
N LEU A 232 1.73 12.27 12.83
CA LEU A 232 0.83 11.20 12.40
C LEU A 232 0.96 9.94 13.25
N THR A 233 2.17 9.54 13.66
CA THR A 233 2.34 8.36 14.54
C THR A 233 1.80 8.61 15.94
N THR A 234 1.95 9.83 16.48
CA THR A 234 1.29 10.26 17.72
C THR A 234 -0.22 10.31 17.58
N ALA A 235 -0.75 10.84 16.47
CA ALA A 235 -2.19 10.85 16.22
C ALA A 235 -2.76 9.44 16.13
N LEU A 236 -2.13 8.53 15.40
CA LEU A 236 -2.55 7.14 15.34
C LEU A 236 -2.54 6.48 16.73
N SER A 237 -1.45 6.66 17.49
CA SER A 237 -1.36 6.11 18.86
C SER A 237 -2.45 6.68 19.78
N ALA A 238 -2.78 7.97 19.66
CA ALA A 238 -3.85 8.60 20.42
C ALA A 238 -5.24 8.08 20.02
N PHE A 239 -5.47 7.81 18.73
CA PHE A 239 -6.71 7.19 18.26
C PHE A 239 -6.85 5.75 18.79
N LEU A 240 -5.77 4.96 18.72
CA LEU A 240 -5.79 3.57 19.20
C LEU A 240 -6.02 3.48 20.72
N ALA A 241 -5.52 4.46 21.47
CA ALA A 241 -5.73 4.60 22.91
C ALA A 241 -7.06 5.26 23.29
N ALA A 242 -7.86 5.74 22.33
CA ALA A 242 -9.17 6.30 22.61
C ALA A 242 -10.12 5.24 23.19
N ASP A 243 -11.16 5.69 23.88
CA ASP A 243 -12.17 4.75 24.39
C ASP A 243 -12.89 4.00 23.24
N THR A 244 -13.57 2.92 23.61
CA THR A 244 -14.23 2.02 22.66
C THR A 244 -15.43 2.64 21.93
N THR A 245 -15.88 3.85 22.32
CA THR A 245 -16.95 4.56 21.60
C THR A 245 -16.40 5.25 20.34
N LEU A 246 -15.15 5.68 20.37
CA LEU A 246 -14.45 6.27 19.23
C LEU A 246 -13.71 5.19 18.44
N ASN A 247 -12.78 4.49 19.10
CA ASN A 247 -12.07 3.38 18.49
C ASN A 247 -12.87 2.08 18.60
N GLN A 248 -13.75 1.87 17.62
CA GLN A 248 -14.60 0.67 17.53
C GLN A 248 -13.92 -0.50 16.80
N THR A 249 -12.64 -0.38 16.45
CA THR A 249 -11.93 -1.37 15.60
C THR A 249 -11.50 -2.63 16.37
N GLY A 250 -11.30 -2.51 17.68
CA GLY A 250 -10.67 -3.53 18.53
C GLY A 250 -9.14 -3.54 18.49
N VAL A 251 -8.50 -2.72 17.65
CA VAL A 251 -7.04 -2.55 17.63
C VAL A 251 -6.64 -1.51 18.67
N THR A 252 -5.72 -1.84 19.56
CA THR A 252 -5.31 -0.96 20.68
C THR A 252 -3.83 -0.61 20.66
N SER A 253 -3.05 -1.24 19.78
CA SER A 253 -1.61 -1.05 19.68
C SER A 253 -1.18 -0.83 18.24
N LEU A 254 -0.25 0.12 18.04
CA LEU A 254 0.37 0.39 16.74
C LEU A 254 1.08 -0.85 16.18
N TYR A 255 1.58 -1.72 17.07
CA TYR A 255 2.32 -2.92 16.70
C TYR A 255 1.43 -4.05 16.14
N ASP A 256 0.12 -3.93 16.29
CA ASP A 256 -0.87 -4.86 15.70
C ASP A 256 -1.29 -4.41 14.28
N THR A 257 -0.55 -3.45 13.70
CA THR A 257 -0.86 -2.81 12.41
C THR A 257 0.36 -2.83 11.49
N GLY A 258 0.14 -2.70 10.18
CA GLY A 258 1.22 -2.44 9.22
C GLY A 258 1.80 -1.02 9.29
N LEU A 259 1.27 -0.14 10.15
CA LEU A 259 1.58 1.29 10.22
C LEU A 259 2.71 1.67 11.18
N GLN A 260 3.33 0.70 11.87
CA GLN A 260 4.39 0.98 12.86
C GLN A 260 5.59 1.77 12.32
N ASN A 261 5.86 1.66 11.01
CA ASN A 261 6.93 2.37 10.31
C ASN A 261 6.37 3.43 9.35
N MET A 262 5.15 3.92 9.57
CA MET A 262 4.59 5.01 8.78
C MET A 262 5.56 6.21 8.71
N GLY A 263 5.62 6.86 7.56
CA GLY A 263 6.51 7.99 7.27
C GLY A 263 7.94 7.62 6.88
N THR A 264 8.35 6.36 7.05
CA THR A 264 9.70 5.90 6.66
C THR A 264 9.80 5.57 5.17
N THR A 265 11.01 5.69 4.61
CA THR A 265 11.29 5.28 3.21
C THR A 265 11.87 3.88 3.21
N THR A 266 11.28 2.98 2.42
CA THR A 266 11.76 1.61 2.28
C THR A 266 13.01 1.55 1.39
N MET A 267 13.96 0.68 1.72
CA MET A 267 15.13 0.36 0.89
C MET A 267 15.40 -1.14 0.94
N THR A 268 16.18 -1.60 -0.04
CA THR A 268 16.53 -3.02 -0.17
C THR A 268 18.04 -3.21 -0.19
N LEU A 269 18.57 -3.92 0.81
CA LEU A 269 19.93 -4.44 0.85
C LEU A 269 20.00 -5.77 0.10
N THR A 270 21.06 -6.02 -0.64
CA THR A 270 21.31 -7.34 -1.24
C THR A 270 22.62 -7.91 -0.72
N LEU A 271 22.55 -9.15 -0.25
CA LEU A 271 23.71 -9.95 0.14
C LEU A 271 24.12 -10.87 -1.00
N ALA A 272 25.42 -10.95 -1.25
CA ALA A 272 25.99 -11.79 -2.30
C ALA A 272 27.05 -12.75 -1.77
N LEU A 273 27.06 -13.94 -2.37
CA LEU A 273 28.16 -14.89 -2.23
C LEU A 273 29.19 -14.70 -3.34
N SER A 274 30.45 -14.83 -2.99
CA SER A 274 31.58 -14.77 -3.92
C SER A 274 32.70 -15.71 -3.46
N GLY A 275 33.77 -15.82 -4.25
CA GLY A 275 34.92 -16.67 -3.94
C GLY A 275 34.84 -18.07 -4.54
N THR A 276 35.64 -18.99 -4.01
CA THR A 276 35.69 -20.40 -4.42
C THR A 276 34.73 -21.23 -3.59
N ASN A 277 34.36 -22.43 -4.06
CA ASN A 277 33.49 -23.38 -3.33
C ASN A 277 32.08 -22.87 -2.99
N VAL A 278 31.59 -21.80 -3.65
CA VAL A 278 30.22 -21.27 -3.43
C VAL A 278 29.15 -22.34 -3.63
N ALA A 279 29.33 -23.25 -4.60
CA ALA A 279 28.40 -24.34 -4.86
C ALA A 279 28.26 -25.35 -3.70
N SER A 280 29.27 -25.41 -2.82
CA SER A 280 29.26 -26.27 -1.64
C SER A 280 28.48 -25.66 -0.47
N VAL A 281 28.20 -24.35 -0.49
CA VAL A 281 27.43 -23.69 0.57
C VAL A 281 25.97 -24.14 0.53
N LYS A 282 25.48 -24.67 1.66
CA LYS A 282 24.10 -25.12 1.88
C LYS A 282 23.39 -24.36 2.97
N ALA A 283 24.11 -23.80 3.93
CA ALA A 283 23.54 -22.89 4.91
C ALA A 283 24.44 -21.67 5.16
N ILE A 284 23.80 -20.56 5.50
CA ILE A 284 24.41 -19.27 5.80
C ILE A 284 23.82 -18.78 7.11
N GLN A 285 24.68 -18.44 8.06
CA GLN A 285 24.32 -17.66 9.23
C GLN A 285 25.09 -16.35 9.18
N ALA A 286 24.42 -15.24 9.43
CA ALA A 286 25.07 -13.93 9.50
C ALA A 286 24.28 -12.98 10.39
N THR A 287 24.98 -12.00 10.95
CA THR A 287 24.37 -10.85 11.63
C THR A 287 24.67 -9.61 10.82
N ILE A 288 23.63 -8.87 10.43
CA ILE A 288 23.73 -7.57 9.81
C ILE A 288 23.66 -6.52 10.92
N ASN A 289 24.68 -5.67 11.02
CA ASN A 289 24.64 -4.48 11.86
C ASN A 289 24.03 -3.33 11.05
N LEU A 290 22.95 -2.76 11.55
CA LEU A 290 22.20 -1.70 10.87
C LEU A 290 22.69 -0.32 11.33
N PRO A 291 22.93 0.63 10.42
CA PRO A 291 23.31 1.98 10.80
C PRO A 291 22.16 2.69 11.55
N THR A 292 22.49 3.77 12.24
CA THR A 292 21.51 4.59 12.99
C THR A 292 20.38 5.05 12.08
N GLY A 293 19.14 5.02 12.58
CA GLY A 293 17.96 5.48 11.86
C GLY A 293 17.34 4.43 10.93
N ILE A 294 17.93 3.23 10.83
CA ILE A 294 17.37 2.11 10.10
C ILE A 294 16.50 1.24 10.99
N LYS A 295 15.31 0.90 10.48
CA LYS A 295 14.35 -0.01 11.11
C LYS A 295 14.06 -1.17 10.18
N VAL A 296 13.72 -2.33 10.73
CA VAL A 296 13.20 -3.46 9.96
C VAL A 296 11.67 -3.42 9.99
N ARG A 297 11.01 -3.82 8.91
CA ARG A 297 9.55 -3.93 8.83
C ARG A 297 9.08 -5.20 9.55
N ALA A 298 8.99 -5.18 10.87
CA ALA A 298 8.56 -6.36 11.66
C ALA A 298 7.14 -6.15 12.20
N HIS A 299 6.15 -6.95 11.77
CA HIS A 299 4.84 -7.05 12.47
C HIS A 299 5.14 -7.43 13.92
N ALA A 300 4.87 -6.53 14.87
CA ALA A 300 5.36 -6.57 16.25
C ALA A 300 6.90 -6.55 16.38
N ILE A 301 7.45 -5.46 16.91
CA ILE A 301 8.86 -5.38 17.36
C ILE A 301 8.98 -6.09 18.72
N THR A 302 8.55 -7.35 18.81
CA THR A 302 8.97 -8.25 19.88
C THR A 302 10.22 -8.97 19.42
N SER A 303 11.29 -8.87 20.22
CA SER A 303 12.58 -9.51 19.92
C SER A 303 12.37 -11.01 19.69
N GLY A 304 12.75 -11.50 18.50
CA GLY A 304 12.79 -12.94 18.20
C GLY A 304 11.71 -13.47 17.23
N GLU A 305 10.76 -12.64 16.79
CA GLU A 305 9.72 -13.11 15.85
C GLU A 305 10.21 -13.22 14.39
N PRO A 306 9.69 -14.18 13.59
CA PRO A 306 10.01 -14.33 12.18
C PRO A 306 9.61 -13.11 11.35
N LEU A 307 10.52 -12.68 10.46
CA LEU A 307 10.36 -11.46 9.67
C LEU A 307 9.79 -11.74 8.27
N ASP A 308 8.47 -11.98 8.20
CA ASP A 308 7.79 -12.18 6.92
C ASP A 308 7.86 -10.93 6.02
N GLY A 309 8.12 -11.11 4.73
CA GLY A 309 8.28 -10.03 3.74
C GLY A 309 9.53 -9.13 3.89
N VAL A 310 10.34 -9.31 4.93
CA VAL A 310 11.61 -8.58 5.12
C VAL A 310 12.76 -9.27 4.41
N LEU A 311 12.83 -10.59 4.53
CA LEU A 311 13.88 -11.41 3.95
C LEU A 311 13.32 -12.13 2.73
N THR A 312 13.98 -11.99 1.59
CA THR A 312 13.58 -12.67 0.35
C THR A 312 14.75 -13.46 -0.21
N PRO A 313 14.61 -14.78 -0.43
CA PRO A 313 15.63 -15.55 -1.10
C PRO A 313 15.68 -15.16 -2.58
N LEU A 314 16.86 -14.86 -3.09
CA LEU A 314 17.13 -14.59 -4.50
C LEU A 314 17.74 -15.80 -5.22
N ALA A 315 18.18 -16.79 -4.45
CA ALA A 315 18.72 -18.06 -4.91
C ALA A 315 18.34 -19.20 -3.95
N GLY A 316 18.64 -20.45 -4.32
CA GLY A 316 18.42 -21.61 -3.46
C GLY A 316 17.24 -22.52 -3.84
N GLY A 317 16.79 -22.51 -5.09
CA GLY A 317 15.77 -23.44 -5.58
C GLY A 317 14.34 -23.09 -5.16
N THR A 318 13.44 -24.08 -5.16
CA THR A 318 11.98 -23.87 -5.01
C THR A 318 11.51 -23.60 -3.59
N SER A 319 12.33 -23.87 -2.56
CA SER A 319 11.94 -23.68 -1.15
C SER A 319 13.15 -23.56 -0.22
N PRO A 320 14.02 -22.55 -0.39
CA PRO A 320 15.04 -22.29 0.62
C PRO A 320 14.37 -21.91 1.95
N LEU A 321 14.94 -22.39 3.06
CA LEU A 321 14.59 -21.90 4.39
C LEU A 321 15.28 -20.55 4.58
N LEU A 322 14.51 -19.54 4.93
CA LEU A 322 15.03 -18.21 5.26
C LEU A 322 14.28 -17.70 6.48
N ASN A 323 15.00 -17.42 7.54
CA ASN A 323 14.46 -16.81 8.74
C ASN A 323 15.42 -15.74 9.27
N GLY A 324 14.91 -14.90 10.16
CA GLY A 324 15.73 -13.92 10.85
C GLY A 324 15.04 -13.36 12.06
N SER A 325 15.82 -12.69 12.91
CA SER A 325 15.36 -12.03 14.12
C SER A 325 15.98 -10.63 14.20
N TYR A 326 15.16 -9.64 14.53
CA TYR A 326 15.58 -8.26 14.68
C TYR A 326 15.70 -7.87 16.17
N THR A 327 16.75 -7.13 16.51
CA THR A 327 16.98 -6.58 17.84
C THR A 327 17.31 -5.09 17.75
N SER A 328 16.41 -4.25 18.25
CA SER A 328 16.54 -2.78 18.24
C SER A 328 17.16 -2.19 19.52
N SER A 329 17.33 -2.99 20.57
CA SER A 329 17.89 -2.56 21.87
C SER A 329 19.41 -2.46 21.87
N THR A 330 20.08 -2.93 20.82
CA THR A 330 21.52 -2.80 20.63
C THR A 330 21.84 -1.55 19.82
N THR A 331 23.03 -0.99 20.03
CA THR A 331 23.57 0.08 19.18
C THR A 331 24.90 -0.41 18.60
N PRO A 332 24.98 -0.69 17.29
CA PRO A 332 23.91 -0.63 16.28
C PRO A 332 22.81 -1.68 16.50
N ALA A 333 21.61 -1.42 15.96
CA ALA A 333 20.55 -2.43 15.89
C ALA A 333 21.02 -3.60 15.00
N THR A 334 20.55 -4.81 15.28
CA THR A 334 21.04 -6.01 14.59
C THR A 334 19.93 -6.83 13.98
N LEU A 335 20.20 -7.41 12.82
CA LEU A 335 19.34 -8.39 12.14
C LEU A 335 20.13 -9.68 11.95
N LYS A 336 19.77 -10.72 12.68
CA LYS A 336 20.30 -12.07 12.47
C LYS A 336 19.51 -12.75 11.36
N LEU A 337 20.19 -13.47 10.49
CA LEU A 337 19.56 -14.25 9.44
C LEU A 337 20.15 -15.66 9.41
N ASN A 338 19.28 -16.62 9.10
CA ASN A 338 19.68 -17.97 8.73
C ASN A 338 19.02 -18.32 7.40
N PHE A 339 19.84 -18.80 6.48
CA PHE A 339 19.40 -19.28 5.17
C PHE A 339 19.89 -20.71 5.00
N ALA A 340 19.05 -21.60 4.47
CA ALA A 340 19.44 -22.95 4.10
C ALA A 340 18.76 -23.40 2.80
N THR A 341 19.47 -24.18 2.01
CA THR A 341 18.98 -24.71 0.73
C THR A 341 19.57 -26.08 0.43
N THR A 342 18.84 -26.89 -0.34
CA THR A 342 19.34 -28.12 -0.93
C THR A 342 20.01 -27.90 -2.29
N ALA A 343 19.69 -26.78 -2.97
CA ALA A 343 20.23 -26.45 -4.28
C ALA A 343 21.72 -26.04 -4.19
N ASN A 344 22.46 -26.20 -5.29
CA ASN A 344 23.80 -25.64 -5.39
C ASN A 344 23.68 -24.13 -5.61
N LEU A 345 24.37 -23.35 -4.78
CA LEU A 345 24.45 -21.90 -4.95
C LEU A 345 25.47 -21.55 -6.03
N VAL A 346 25.29 -20.37 -6.63
CA VAL A 346 26.25 -19.77 -7.54
C VAL A 346 26.70 -18.43 -6.98
N ALA A 347 27.88 -17.96 -7.40
CA ALA A 347 28.32 -16.63 -7.02
C ALA A 347 27.31 -15.57 -7.53
N GLY A 348 26.99 -14.60 -6.70
CA GLY A 348 25.98 -13.58 -6.97
C GLY A 348 25.03 -13.34 -5.79
N ASN A 349 23.94 -12.64 -6.08
CA ASN A 349 22.95 -12.22 -5.08
C ASN A 349 22.15 -13.42 -4.55
N ILE A 350 22.09 -13.58 -3.23
CA ILE A 350 21.44 -14.74 -2.59
C ILE A 350 20.25 -14.31 -1.74
N ILE A 351 20.34 -13.17 -1.07
CA ILE A 351 19.32 -12.71 -0.11
C ILE A 351 19.08 -11.22 -0.34
N SER A 352 17.81 -10.85 -0.39
CA SER A 352 17.36 -9.46 -0.31
C SER A 352 16.81 -9.20 1.09
N VAL A 353 17.13 -8.03 1.64
CA VAL A 353 16.67 -7.57 2.95
C VAL A 353 16.01 -6.21 2.79
N THR A 354 14.73 -6.13 3.15
CA THR A 354 13.95 -4.90 3.11
C THR A 354 13.98 -4.21 4.46
N PHE A 355 14.35 -2.93 4.47
CA PHE A 355 14.38 -2.12 5.68
C PHE A 355 13.77 -0.74 5.41
N ASP A 356 13.52 0.00 6.48
CA ASP A 356 12.89 1.31 6.48
C ASP A 356 13.86 2.36 7.06
N VAL A 357 14.06 3.45 6.34
CA VAL A 357 14.89 4.59 6.72
C VAL A 357 14.01 5.64 7.39
N THR A 358 14.37 6.01 8.62
CA THR A 358 13.65 7.03 9.39
C THR A 358 13.86 8.41 8.77
N PRO A 359 12.81 9.25 8.66
CA PRO A 359 12.92 10.64 8.23
C PRO A 359 14.04 11.42 8.92
N GLY A 360 14.77 12.21 8.15
CA GLY A 360 15.91 13.00 8.62
C GLY A 360 17.22 12.21 8.75
N THR A 361 17.19 10.89 8.55
CA THR A 361 18.40 10.07 8.43
C THR A 361 18.99 10.26 7.03
N ALA A 362 20.31 10.43 6.94
CA ALA A 362 20.99 10.40 5.65
C ALA A 362 20.72 9.05 4.97
N THR A 363 20.47 9.05 3.66
CA THR A 363 20.28 7.81 2.90
C THR A 363 21.53 6.95 3.07
N PRO A 364 21.42 5.74 3.64
CA PRO A 364 22.58 4.88 3.84
C PRO A 364 23.13 4.43 2.48
N SER A 365 24.38 4.01 2.50
CA SER A 365 25.10 3.34 1.43
C SER A 365 25.37 1.88 1.82
N ALA A 366 25.73 1.03 0.85
CA ALA A 366 26.05 -0.36 1.12
C ALA A 366 27.19 -0.53 2.15
N SER A 367 28.15 0.39 2.18
CA SER A 367 29.28 0.39 3.12
C SER A 367 28.90 0.75 4.57
N ASP A 368 27.71 1.33 4.79
CA ASP A 368 27.24 1.65 6.13
C ASP A 368 26.72 0.41 6.88
N PHE A 369 26.59 -0.72 6.17
CA PHE A 369 26.22 -2.01 6.71
C PHE A 369 27.45 -2.88 6.90
N SER A 370 27.53 -3.57 8.04
CA SER A 370 28.56 -4.57 8.29
C SER A 370 27.94 -5.93 8.61
N LEU A 371 28.64 -6.98 8.19
CA LEU A 371 28.30 -8.36 8.49
C LEU A 371 29.24 -8.91 9.55
N THR A 372 28.70 -9.53 10.58
CA THR A 372 29.43 -10.22 11.65
C THR A 372 28.87 -11.63 11.86
N GLY A 373 29.65 -12.49 12.53
CA GLY A 373 29.22 -13.86 12.82
C GLY A 373 28.87 -14.68 11.57
N ILE A 374 29.61 -14.47 10.48
CA ILE A 374 29.36 -15.17 9.22
C ILE A 374 29.82 -16.62 9.38
N VAL A 375 28.90 -17.55 9.13
CA VAL A 375 29.18 -19.00 9.06
C VAL A 375 28.58 -19.53 7.76
N LEU A 376 29.41 -20.16 6.94
CA LEU A 376 29.02 -20.77 5.66
C LEU A 376 29.23 -22.28 5.78
N ILE A 377 28.16 -23.05 5.62
CA ILE A 377 28.17 -24.47 5.98
C ILE A 377 27.77 -25.31 4.77
N ASP A 378 28.43 -26.47 4.58
CA ASP A 378 28.10 -27.44 3.54
C ASP A 378 26.99 -28.44 3.94
N ALA A 379 26.73 -29.42 3.06
CA ALA A 379 25.72 -30.46 3.30
C ALA A 379 26.04 -31.40 4.48
N THR A 380 27.28 -31.39 4.96
CA THR A 380 27.79 -32.23 6.07
C THR A 380 27.93 -31.48 7.39
N ALA A 381 27.44 -30.25 7.44
CA ALA A 381 27.59 -29.33 8.57
C ALA A 381 29.04 -28.83 8.80
N ALA A 382 29.92 -28.91 7.79
CA ALA A 382 31.28 -28.39 7.87
C ALA A 382 31.40 -26.98 7.29
N ASP A 383 32.35 -26.18 7.81
CA ASP A 383 32.63 -24.84 7.32
C ASP A 383 33.19 -24.86 5.88
N VAL A 384 32.60 -24.05 5.01
CA VAL A 384 33.04 -23.88 3.62
C VAL A 384 34.11 -22.81 3.56
N SER A 385 35.36 -23.23 3.34
CA SER A 385 36.48 -22.32 3.12
C SER A 385 36.50 -21.78 1.68
N GLY A 386 36.95 -20.53 1.53
CA GLY A 386 37.13 -19.85 0.24
C GLY A 386 35.89 -19.16 -0.32
N ALA A 387 34.71 -19.41 0.24
CA ALA A 387 33.50 -18.65 -0.04
C ALA A 387 33.38 -17.45 0.92
N THR A 388 32.83 -16.34 0.45
CA THR A 388 32.62 -15.12 1.24
C THR A 388 31.22 -14.57 1.03
N LEU A 389 30.61 -14.09 2.13
CA LEU A 389 29.35 -13.35 2.10
C LEU A 389 29.64 -11.86 2.28
N SER A 390 29.03 -11.02 1.45
CA SER A 390 29.21 -9.56 1.49
C SER A 390 27.92 -8.82 1.18
N VAL A 391 27.86 -7.56 1.60
CA VAL A 391 26.84 -6.60 1.14
C VAL A 391 27.22 -6.17 -0.27
N SER A 392 26.34 -6.42 -1.25
CA SER A 392 26.63 -6.18 -2.67
C SER A 392 25.97 -4.91 -3.20
N LYS A 393 24.71 -4.67 -2.83
CA LYS A 393 23.92 -3.58 -3.37
C LYS A 393 23.00 -3.01 -2.32
N LEU A 394 22.76 -1.71 -2.46
CA LEU A 394 21.64 -1.04 -1.81
C LEU A 394 20.81 -0.33 -2.88
N ALA A 395 19.50 -0.50 -2.83
CA ALA A 395 18.56 0.14 -3.75
C ALA A 395 17.51 0.94 -2.95
N ALA A 396 17.26 2.17 -3.39
CA ALA A 396 16.00 2.84 -3.14
C ALA A 396 14.89 2.13 -3.93
N PRO A 397 13.61 2.28 -3.54
CA PRO A 397 12.50 1.64 -4.24
C PRO A 397 12.35 2.10 -5.68
#